data_AF-A0A022Q9H6-F1
#
_entry.id   AF-A0A022Q9H6-F1
#
_cell.length_a   1.000
_cell.length_b   1.000
_cell.length_c   1.000
_cell.angle_alpha   90.00
_cell.angle_beta   90.00
_cell.angle_gamma   90.00
#
_symmetry.space_group_name_H-M   'P 1'
#
loop_
_entity.id
_entity.type
_entity.pdbx_description
1 polymer ?
#
loop_
_entity_poly.entity_id
_entity_poly.type
_entity_poly.pdbx_seq_one_letter_code
_entity_poly.pdbx_strand_id
1 'polypeptide(L)'
;MAGFLWCNCFSFACLLFLNMLLIINAVSAGSTNYVELVCSEDTDQAFCRSILTSDPRSQNANLTGLANIAITYASRSANATAAKIQSLSRLENDPRRKANFAACATYYEKAIDSLTAAPGELESGQYLLLNLDGGRVNGEAISCENMFKSRSPLTRENYLLAQLGEIIVIISDKLDPSGT
;
A
#
# COMPACT_ATOMS: atom_id res chain seq x y z
N MET A 1 -30.61 59.06 -14.00
CA MET A 1 -29.66 58.59 -12.96
C MET A 1 -29.77 57.08 -12.66
N ALA A 2 -30.45 56.26 -13.49
CA ALA A 2 -30.58 54.81 -13.26
C ALA A 2 -29.48 53.96 -13.95
N GLY A 3 -28.87 54.46 -15.03
CA GLY A 3 -27.87 53.70 -15.80
C GLY A 3 -26.51 53.50 -15.10
N PHE A 4 -26.12 54.40 -14.20
CA PHE A 4 -24.85 54.31 -13.46
C PHE A 4 -24.86 53.23 -12.35
N LEU A 5 -26.05 52.89 -11.82
CA LEU A 5 -26.22 51.86 -10.80
C LEU A 5 -26.18 50.44 -11.41
N TRP A 6 -26.64 50.28 -12.65
CA TRP A 6 -26.62 49.00 -13.37
C TRP A 6 -25.21 48.60 -13.80
N CYS A 7 -24.38 49.56 -14.20
CA CYS A 7 -22.98 49.34 -14.58
C CYS A 7 -22.12 48.89 -13.39
N ASN A 8 -22.37 49.44 -12.20
CA ASN A 8 -21.69 49.05 -10.96
C ASN A 8 -22.03 47.63 -10.50
N CYS A 9 -23.30 47.21 -10.67
CA CYS A 9 -23.75 45.86 -10.29
C CYS A 9 -23.12 44.78 -11.18
N PHE A 10 -23.06 45.02 -12.50
CA PHE A 10 -22.39 44.13 -13.45
C PHE A 10 -20.88 44.05 -13.20
N SER A 11 -20.24 45.18 -12.84
CA SER A 11 -18.82 45.22 -12.51
C SER A 11 -18.49 44.44 -11.23
N PHE A 12 -19.32 44.55 -10.18
CA PHE A 12 -19.13 43.81 -8.93
C PHE A 12 -19.31 42.31 -9.11
N ALA A 13 -20.33 41.89 -9.89
CA ALA A 13 -20.56 40.49 -10.21
C ALA A 13 -19.38 39.88 -10.98
N CYS A 14 -18.79 40.62 -11.91
CA CYS A 14 -17.63 40.17 -12.69
C CYS A 14 -16.36 40.04 -11.82
N LEU A 15 -16.13 41.00 -10.91
CA LEU A 15 -15.03 40.93 -9.94
C LEU A 15 -15.18 39.75 -8.98
N LEU A 16 -16.39 39.46 -8.48
CA LEU A 16 -16.65 38.29 -7.64
C LEU A 16 -16.43 36.99 -8.40
N PHE A 17 -16.82 36.92 -9.67
CA PHE A 17 -16.63 35.74 -10.51
C PHE A 17 -15.14 35.49 -10.81
N LEU A 18 -14.37 36.55 -11.09
CA LEU A 18 -12.91 36.47 -11.27
C LEU A 18 -12.18 36.06 -9.98
N ASN A 19 -12.62 36.57 -8.82
CA ASN A 19 -12.07 36.13 -7.53
C ASN A 19 -12.41 34.66 -7.22
N MET A 20 -13.61 34.20 -7.55
CA MET A 20 -13.98 32.77 -7.47
C MET A 20 -13.09 31.90 -8.36
N LEU A 21 -12.83 32.33 -9.61
CA LEU A 21 -11.94 31.61 -10.53
C LEU A 21 -10.48 31.58 -10.04
N LEU A 22 -10.00 32.66 -9.41
CA LEU A 22 -8.66 32.71 -8.80
C LEU A 22 -8.54 31.76 -7.59
N ILE A 23 -9.58 31.67 -6.75
CA ILE A 23 -9.60 30.76 -5.60
C ILE A 23 -9.61 29.29 -6.04
N ILE A 24 -10.35 28.94 -7.10
CA ILE A 24 -10.42 27.56 -7.62
C ILE A 24 -9.04 27.10 -8.15
N ASN A 25 -8.29 27.98 -8.81
CA ASN A 25 -6.94 27.66 -9.30
C ASN A 25 -5.88 27.62 -8.19
N ALA A 26 -6.06 28.36 -7.10
CA ALA A 26 -5.15 28.30 -5.96
C ALA A 26 -5.29 26.98 -5.16
N VAL A 27 -6.49 26.40 -5.13
CA VAL A 27 -6.78 25.12 -4.44
C VAL A 27 -6.15 23.91 -5.14
N SER A 28 -5.97 23.94 -6.47
CA SER A 28 -5.44 22.81 -7.25
C SER A 28 -3.91 22.68 -7.19
N ALA A 29 -3.19 23.67 -6.66
CA ALA A 29 -1.73 23.73 -6.69
C ALA A 29 -1.03 23.05 -5.48
N GLY A 30 -1.76 22.40 -4.57
CA GLY A 30 -1.22 21.98 -3.27
C GLY A 30 -1.63 20.62 -2.72
N SER A 31 -2.24 19.71 -3.48
CA SER A 31 -2.54 18.36 -2.98
C SER A 31 -1.31 17.46 -3.09
N THR A 32 -0.69 17.12 -1.96
CA THR A 32 0.37 16.11 -1.91
C THR A 32 -0.16 14.78 -2.42
N ASN A 33 0.39 14.29 -3.53
CA ASN A 33 0.10 12.95 -4.01
C ASN A 33 0.91 11.94 -3.17
N TYR A 34 0.29 11.40 -2.12
CA TYR A 34 0.96 10.45 -1.23
C TYR A 34 1.33 9.14 -1.92
N VAL A 35 0.62 8.74 -2.99
CA VAL A 35 0.99 7.56 -3.79
C VAL A 35 2.33 7.80 -4.48
N GLU A 36 2.51 8.98 -5.07
CA GLU A 36 3.80 9.37 -5.67
C GLU A 36 4.93 9.37 -4.64
N LEU A 37 4.65 9.99 -3.48
CA LEU A 37 5.63 10.11 -2.40
C LEU A 37 6.15 8.74 -1.95
N VAL A 38 5.25 7.76 -1.78
CA VAL A 38 5.59 6.39 -1.39
C VAL A 38 6.29 5.66 -2.53
N CYS A 39 5.67 5.61 -3.71
CA CYS A 39 6.17 4.79 -4.81
C CYS A 39 7.45 5.31 -5.45
N SER A 40 7.90 6.53 -5.15
CA SER A 40 9.19 7.04 -5.60
C SER A 40 10.38 6.35 -4.92
N GLU A 41 10.17 5.74 -3.74
CA GLU A 41 11.19 5.02 -2.96
C GLU A 41 11.10 3.50 -3.10
N ASP A 42 10.03 3.01 -3.75
CA ASP A 42 9.84 1.60 -4.02
C ASP A 42 10.76 1.13 -5.16
N THR A 43 11.31 -0.08 -5.02
CA THR A 43 12.19 -0.66 -6.04
C THR A 43 11.47 -0.93 -7.36
N ASP A 44 10.16 -1.21 -7.34
CA ASP A 44 9.27 -1.28 -8.50
C ASP A 44 8.17 -0.23 -8.43
N GLN A 45 8.55 1.01 -8.76
CA GLN A 45 7.64 2.16 -8.76
C GLN A 45 6.37 1.93 -9.59
N ALA A 46 6.45 1.19 -10.70
CA ALA A 46 5.31 0.95 -11.57
C ALA A 46 4.31 0.00 -10.91
N PHE A 47 4.82 -1.07 -10.28
CA PHE A 47 4.01 -1.99 -9.51
C PHE A 47 3.39 -1.31 -8.29
N CYS A 48 4.17 -0.56 -7.50
CA CYS A 48 3.66 0.17 -6.33
C CYS A 48 2.49 1.08 -6.71
N ARG A 49 2.63 1.86 -7.79
CA ARG A 49 1.55 2.71 -8.29
C ARG A 49 0.35 1.88 -8.68
N SER A 50 0.55 0.82 -9.47
CA SER A 50 -0.54 -0.04 -9.94
C SER A 50 -1.32 -0.66 -8.78
N ILE A 51 -0.63 -1.08 -7.72
CA ILE A 51 -1.27 -1.66 -6.54
C ILE A 51 -2.02 -0.62 -5.73
N LEU A 52 -1.38 0.49 -5.38
CA LEU A 52 -2.04 1.49 -4.54
C LEU A 52 -3.25 2.11 -5.27
N THR A 53 -3.09 2.43 -6.56
CA THR A 53 -4.17 3.01 -7.37
C THR A 53 -5.28 2.04 -7.75
N SER A 54 -5.11 0.72 -7.55
CA SER A 54 -6.20 -0.23 -7.76
C SER A 54 -7.32 -0.08 -6.72
N ASP A 55 -7.02 0.52 -5.57
CA ASP A 55 -8.05 0.96 -4.62
C ASP A 55 -8.45 2.41 -4.93
N PRO A 56 -9.70 2.70 -5.33
CA PRO A 56 -10.14 4.07 -5.61
C PRO A 56 -9.97 5.02 -4.42
N ARG A 57 -9.92 4.50 -3.19
CA ARG A 57 -9.74 5.30 -1.97
C ARG A 57 -8.32 5.90 -1.88
N SER A 58 -7.34 5.34 -2.58
CA SER A 58 -5.96 5.82 -2.59
C SER A 58 -5.82 7.25 -3.11
N GLN A 59 -6.72 7.68 -4.01
CA GLN A 59 -6.67 9.01 -4.63
C GLN A 59 -6.75 10.16 -3.62
N ASN A 60 -7.46 9.93 -2.51
CA ASN A 60 -7.67 10.93 -1.45
C ASN A 60 -7.07 10.48 -0.11
N ALA A 61 -6.29 9.39 -0.11
CA ALA A 61 -5.71 8.84 1.11
C ALA A 61 -4.44 9.63 1.50
N ASN A 62 -4.29 9.88 2.80
CA ASN A 62 -3.00 10.25 3.39
C ASN A 62 -2.14 8.99 3.61
N LEU A 63 -0.93 9.15 4.15
CA LEU A 63 -0.02 8.02 4.44
C LEU A 63 -0.69 6.92 5.29
N THR A 64 -1.42 7.28 6.34
CA THR A 64 -2.17 6.32 7.17
C THR A 64 -3.24 5.57 6.37
N GLY A 65 -3.94 6.26 5.46
CA GLY A 65 -4.91 5.66 4.56
C GLY A 65 -4.26 4.68 3.57
N LEU A 66 -3.10 5.05 3.01
CA LEU A 66 -2.33 4.16 2.13
C LEU A 66 -1.77 2.95 2.87
N ALA A 67 -1.29 3.11 4.10
CA ALA A 67 -0.85 2.00 4.94
C ALA A 67 -2.00 1.01 5.17
N ASN A 68 -3.19 1.49 5.54
CA ASN A 68 -4.38 0.65 5.70
C ASN A 68 -4.75 -0.13 4.42
N ILE A 69 -4.65 0.51 3.26
CA ILE A 69 -4.89 -0.14 1.96
C ILE A 69 -3.85 -1.25 1.73
N ALA A 70 -2.57 -0.95 1.90
CA ALA A 70 -1.47 -1.89 1.70
C ALA A 70 -1.58 -3.10 2.65
N ILE A 71 -1.81 -2.86 3.96
CA ILE A 71 -2.04 -3.91 4.97
C ILE A 71 -3.23 -4.78 4.56
N THR A 72 -4.35 -4.17 4.15
CA THR A 72 -5.55 -4.93 3.73
C THR A 72 -5.25 -5.86 2.54
N TYR A 73 -4.52 -5.37 1.54
CA TYR A 73 -4.14 -6.18 0.38
C TYR A 73 -3.13 -7.26 0.74
N ALA A 74 -2.15 -6.96 1.57
CA ALA A 74 -1.19 -7.93 2.08
C ALA A 74 -1.89 -9.05 2.83
N SER A 75 -2.80 -8.73 3.77
CA SER A 75 -3.57 -9.72 4.54
C SER A 75 -4.41 -10.62 3.63
N ARG A 76 -5.09 -10.06 2.62
CA ARG A 76 -5.86 -10.85 1.65
C ARG A 76 -4.96 -11.78 0.84
N SER A 77 -3.85 -11.25 0.34
CA SER A 77 -2.86 -12.00 -0.45
C SER A 77 -2.25 -13.15 0.37
N ALA A 78 -1.83 -12.86 1.60
CA ALA A 78 -1.24 -13.83 2.51
C ALA A 78 -2.20 -14.98 2.82
N ASN A 79 -3.44 -14.67 3.23
CA ASN A 79 -4.45 -15.68 3.55
C ASN A 79 -4.83 -16.54 2.32
N ALA A 80 -5.03 -15.92 1.16
CA ALA A 80 -5.33 -16.65 -0.07
C ALA A 80 -4.19 -17.60 -0.46
N THR A 81 -2.94 -17.14 -0.31
CA THR A 81 -1.77 -17.93 -0.65
C THR A 81 -1.52 -19.06 0.36
N ALA A 82 -1.75 -18.83 1.66
CA ALA A 82 -1.70 -19.87 2.68
C ALA A 82 -2.70 -21.00 2.38
N ALA A 83 -3.93 -20.66 1.96
CA ALA A 83 -4.91 -21.65 1.52
C ALA A 83 -4.45 -22.40 0.25
N LYS A 84 -3.82 -21.70 -0.71
CA LYS A 84 -3.24 -22.32 -1.91
C LYS A 84 -2.09 -23.27 -1.56
N ILE A 85 -1.20 -22.89 -0.63
CA ILE A 85 -0.11 -23.74 -0.12
C ILE A 85 -0.69 -25.03 0.47
N GLN A 86 -1.73 -24.93 1.31
CA GLN A 86 -2.37 -26.09 1.91
C GLN A 86 -2.95 -27.04 0.84
N SER A 87 -3.62 -26.48 -0.18
CA SER A 87 -4.17 -27.25 -1.29
C SER A 87 -3.07 -27.97 -2.08
N LEU A 88 -2.02 -27.25 -2.48
CA LEU A 88 -0.89 -27.81 -3.23
C LEU A 88 -0.15 -28.88 -2.43
N SER A 89 0.07 -28.66 -1.14
CA SER A 89 0.76 -29.61 -0.25
C SER A 89 0.00 -30.95 -0.12
N ARG A 90 -1.34 -30.93 -0.13
CA ARG A 90 -2.16 -32.15 -0.08
C ARG A 90 -2.07 -32.98 -1.35
N LEU A 91 -1.91 -32.32 -2.50
CA LEU A 91 -1.81 -32.96 -3.81
C LEU A 91 -0.38 -33.36 -4.17
N GLU A 92 0.61 -32.93 -3.39
CA GLU A 92 2.02 -33.18 -3.68
C GLU A 92 2.47 -34.58 -3.23
N ASN A 93 3.03 -35.32 -4.18
CA ASN A 93 3.57 -36.66 -3.95
C ASN A 93 5.09 -36.67 -3.77
N ASP A 94 5.80 -35.68 -4.31
CA ASP A 94 7.24 -35.58 -4.13
C ASP A 94 7.55 -35.15 -2.68
N PRO A 95 8.25 -35.97 -1.87
CA PRO A 95 8.48 -35.68 -0.46
C PRO A 95 9.25 -34.37 -0.23
N ARG A 96 10.15 -34.01 -1.15
CA ARG A 96 10.96 -32.81 -1.04
C ARG A 96 10.14 -31.56 -1.35
N ARG A 97 9.28 -31.61 -2.37
CA ARG A 97 8.33 -30.52 -2.65
C ARG A 97 7.30 -30.37 -1.54
N LYS A 98 6.87 -31.47 -0.94
CA LYS A 98 5.97 -31.44 0.23
C LYS A 98 6.62 -30.76 1.44
N ALA A 99 7.90 -31.05 1.71
CA ALA A 99 8.66 -30.34 2.74
C ALA A 99 8.79 -28.84 2.44
N ASN A 100 9.02 -28.46 1.18
CA ASN A 100 9.04 -27.05 0.77
C ASN A 100 7.70 -26.35 1.04
N PHE A 101 6.58 -26.98 0.68
CA PHE A 101 5.26 -26.41 0.98
C PHE A 101 4.98 -26.30 2.48
N ALA A 102 5.44 -27.26 3.29
CA ALA A 102 5.33 -27.17 4.75
C ALA A 102 6.12 -25.98 5.31
N ALA A 103 7.34 -25.75 4.84
CA ALA A 103 8.13 -24.57 5.22
C ALA A 103 7.44 -23.26 4.80
N CYS A 104 6.94 -23.21 3.56
CA CYS A 104 6.13 -22.08 3.09
C CYS A 104 4.90 -21.82 3.96
N ALA A 105 4.21 -22.86 4.44
CA ALA A 105 3.07 -22.68 5.33
C ALA A 105 3.48 -21.96 6.63
N THR A 106 4.62 -22.34 7.22
CA THR A 106 5.18 -21.67 8.41
C THR A 106 5.61 -20.23 8.13
N TYR A 107 6.21 -19.94 6.97
CA TYR A 107 6.56 -18.57 6.60
C TYR A 107 5.31 -17.69 6.41
N TYR A 108 4.28 -18.22 5.75
CA TYR A 108 3.02 -17.50 5.58
C TYR A 108 2.24 -17.31 6.89
N GLU A 109 2.32 -18.24 7.84
CA GLU A 109 1.78 -18.07 9.19
C GLU A 109 2.41 -16.86 9.89
N LYS A 110 3.74 -16.75 9.89
CA LYS A 110 4.45 -15.61 10.47
C LYS A 110 4.13 -14.28 9.77
N ALA A 111 4.01 -14.29 8.44
CA ALA A 111 3.60 -13.10 7.70
C ALA A 111 2.18 -12.68 8.07
N ILE A 112 1.26 -13.64 8.27
CA ILE A 112 -0.11 -13.38 8.71
C ILE A 112 -0.13 -12.82 10.14
N ASP A 113 0.72 -13.32 11.04
CA ASP A 113 0.82 -12.81 12.41
C ASP A 113 1.22 -11.33 12.43
N SER A 114 2.28 -10.96 11.69
CA SER A 114 2.67 -9.54 11.53
C SER A 114 1.55 -8.70 10.93
N LEU A 115 0.87 -9.21 9.90
CA LEU A 115 -0.26 -8.50 9.28
C LEU A 115 -1.49 -8.38 10.19
N THR A 116 -1.58 -9.22 11.22
CA THR A 116 -2.64 -9.17 12.23
C THR A 116 -2.34 -8.08 13.28
N ALA A 117 -1.06 -7.84 13.59
CA ALA A 117 -0.62 -6.78 14.49
C ALA A 117 -0.63 -5.39 13.84
N ALA A 118 -0.25 -5.32 12.56
CA ALA A 118 -0.05 -4.08 11.81
C ALA A 118 -1.16 -3.01 11.92
N PRO A 119 -2.48 -3.33 11.87
CA PRO A 119 -3.52 -2.31 12.05
C PRO A 119 -3.44 -1.60 13.41
N GLY A 120 -3.19 -2.35 14.48
CA GLY A 120 -3.07 -1.78 15.83
C GLY A 120 -1.82 -0.93 15.99
N GLU A 121 -0.71 -1.33 15.37
CA GLU A 121 0.53 -0.56 15.35
C GLU A 121 0.36 0.76 14.59
N LEU A 122 -0.32 0.72 13.43
CA LEU A 122 -0.65 1.90 12.64
C LEU A 122 -1.56 2.87 13.41
N GLU A 123 -2.60 2.36 14.08
CA GLU A 123 -3.55 3.17 14.86
C GLU A 123 -2.90 3.81 16.10
N SER A 124 -1.97 3.10 16.74
CA SER A 124 -1.29 3.58 17.95
C SER A 124 -0.02 4.38 17.68
N GLY A 125 0.35 4.56 16.41
CA GLY A 125 1.56 5.31 16.02
C GLY A 125 2.87 4.56 16.27
N GLN A 126 2.83 3.23 16.42
CA GLN A 126 4.01 2.39 16.61
C GLN A 126 4.68 2.08 15.26
N TYR A 127 5.09 3.12 14.53
CA TYR A 127 5.55 3.00 13.14
C TYR A 127 6.86 2.21 13.00
N LEU A 128 7.72 2.20 14.01
CA LEU A 128 8.89 1.31 14.04
C LEU A 128 8.49 -0.18 14.03
N LEU A 129 7.47 -0.56 14.80
CA LEU A 129 6.98 -1.95 14.79
C LEU A 129 6.33 -2.28 13.45
N LEU A 130 5.51 -1.35 12.93
CA LEU A 130 4.89 -1.50 11.61
C LEU A 130 5.93 -1.69 10.49
N ASN A 131 7.04 -0.97 10.56
CA ASN A 131 8.18 -1.14 9.65
C ASN A 131 8.76 -2.56 9.77
N LEU A 132 9.09 -2.99 10.99
CA LEU A 132 9.67 -4.32 11.23
C LEU A 132 8.73 -5.44 10.75
N ASP A 133 7.42 -5.30 10.96
CA ASP A 133 6.42 -6.25 10.53
C ASP A 133 6.21 -6.25 9.00
N GLY A 134 6.22 -5.07 8.36
CA GLY A 134 6.28 -4.98 6.89
C GLY A 134 7.52 -5.67 6.30
N GLY A 135 8.68 -5.48 6.94
CA GLY A 135 9.93 -6.15 6.58
C GLY A 135 9.87 -7.67 6.77
N ARG A 136 9.22 -8.14 7.84
CA ARG A 136 8.96 -9.58 8.05
C ARG A 136 8.06 -10.13 6.95
N VAL A 137 6.95 -9.47 6.64
CA VAL A 137 6.05 -9.90 5.54
C VAL A 137 6.81 -10.08 4.23
N ASN A 138 7.69 -9.12 3.91
CA ASN A 138 8.56 -9.22 2.74
C ASN A 138 9.49 -10.44 2.82
N GLY A 139 10.28 -10.53 3.89
CA GLY A 139 11.29 -11.57 4.05
C GLY A 139 10.72 -12.99 4.09
N GLU A 140 9.57 -13.19 4.73
CA GLU A 140 8.91 -14.51 4.81
C GLU A 140 8.38 -14.95 3.44
N ALA A 141 7.82 -14.04 2.64
CA ALA A 141 7.38 -14.34 1.28
C ALA A 141 8.54 -14.74 0.36
N ILE A 142 9.66 -14.00 0.44
CA ILE A 142 10.90 -14.32 -0.30
C ILE A 142 11.50 -15.65 0.19
N SER A 143 11.46 -15.92 1.50
CA SER A 143 11.93 -17.19 2.07
C SER A 143 11.14 -18.38 1.54
N CYS A 144 9.81 -18.25 1.38
CA CYS A 144 9.01 -19.29 0.74
C CYS A 144 9.42 -19.52 -0.73
N GLU A 145 9.65 -18.46 -1.52
CA GLU A 145 10.09 -18.63 -2.92
C GLU A 145 11.42 -19.39 -2.98
N ASN A 146 12.36 -19.05 -2.09
CA ASN A 146 13.69 -19.63 -2.04
C ASN A 146 13.72 -21.11 -1.58
N MET A 147 12.61 -21.65 -1.04
CA MET A 147 12.50 -23.09 -0.78
C MET A 147 12.58 -23.91 -2.07
N PHE A 148 12.21 -23.33 -3.20
CA PHE A 148 12.18 -24.00 -4.49
C PHE A 148 13.48 -23.71 -5.27
N LYS A 149 14.11 -24.75 -5.83
CA LYS A 149 15.34 -24.63 -6.65
C LYS A 149 15.15 -23.83 -7.94
N SER A 150 13.91 -23.67 -8.37
CA SER A 150 13.45 -22.94 -9.54
C SER A 150 12.20 -22.17 -9.14
N ARG A 151 11.64 -21.36 -10.06
CA ARG A 151 10.34 -20.69 -9.86
C ARG A 151 9.33 -21.64 -9.24
N SER A 152 8.79 -21.25 -8.09
CA SER A 152 7.80 -22.03 -7.36
C SER A 152 6.42 -21.95 -8.04
N PRO A 153 5.49 -22.86 -7.71
CA PRO A 153 4.07 -22.71 -8.06
C PRO A 153 3.38 -21.48 -7.43
N LEU A 154 4.10 -20.73 -6.61
CA LEU A 154 3.66 -19.58 -5.81
C LEU A 154 4.45 -18.31 -6.16
N THR A 155 5.33 -18.32 -7.18
CA THR A 155 6.23 -17.20 -7.51
C THR A 155 5.50 -15.87 -7.59
N ARG A 156 4.35 -15.84 -8.26
CA ARG A 156 3.56 -14.61 -8.42
C ARG A 156 3.06 -14.11 -7.06
N GLU A 157 2.52 -15.01 -6.25
CA GLU A 157 1.96 -14.70 -4.94
C GLU A 157 3.05 -14.27 -3.94
N ASN A 158 4.20 -14.94 -3.95
CA ASN A 158 5.35 -14.61 -3.12
C ASN A 158 5.85 -13.19 -3.43
N TYR A 159 6.06 -12.86 -4.71
CA TYR A 159 6.52 -11.52 -5.09
C TYR A 159 5.46 -10.43 -4.89
N LEU A 160 4.18 -10.76 -5.03
CA LEU A 160 3.09 -9.84 -4.70
C LEU A 160 3.11 -9.50 -3.21
N LEU A 161 3.16 -10.52 -2.34
CA LEU A 161 3.20 -10.29 -0.90
C LEU A 161 4.49 -9.58 -0.47
N ALA A 162 5.62 -9.90 -1.11
CA ALA A 162 6.89 -9.26 -0.82
C ALA A 162 6.85 -7.75 -1.07
N GLN A 163 6.38 -7.34 -2.25
CA GLN A 163 6.26 -5.92 -2.60
C GLN A 163 5.22 -5.21 -1.72
N LEU A 164 4.13 -5.86 -1.35
CA LEU A 164 3.18 -5.29 -0.38
C LEU A 164 3.83 -5.04 0.98
N GLY A 165 4.70 -5.93 1.45
CA GLY A 165 5.51 -5.73 2.66
C GLY A 165 6.47 -4.54 2.53
N GLU A 166 7.14 -4.40 1.38
CA GLU A 166 8.04 -3.27 1.08
C GLU A 166 7.30 -1.92 1.08
N ILE A 167 6.11 -1.86 0.47
CA ILE A 167 5.25 -0.67 0.52
C ILE A 167 4.90 -0.29 1.97
N ILE A 168 4.62 -1.28 2.83
CA ILE A 168 4.34 -1.02 4.26
C ILE A 168 5.56 -0.43 4.96
N VAL A 169 6.77 -0.96 4.70
CA VAL A 169 8.04 -0.42 5.22
C VAL A 169 8.20 1.04 4.83
N ILE A 170 8.09 1.34 3.53
CA ILE A 170 8.27 2.70 2.99
C ILE A 170 7.27 3.67 3.62
N ILE A 171 5.99 3.29 3.70
CA ILE A 171 4.97 4.14 4.32
C ILE A 171 5.27 4.38 5.80
N SER A 172 5.78 3.36 6.52
CA SER A 172 6.15 3.47 7.93
C SER A 172 7.29 4.47 8.14
N ASP A 173 8.32 4.44 7.30
CA ASP A 173 9.43 5.41 7.32
C ASP A 173 8.98 6.83 7.03
N LYS A 174 7.98 6.98 6.15
CA LYS A 174 7.35 8.28 5.89
C LYS A 174 6.50 8.79 7.06
N LEU A 175 5.94 7.89 7.86
CA LEU A 175 5.14 8.22 9.05
C LEU A 175 6.03 8.57 10.27
N ASP A 176 7.23 8.00 10.37
CA ASP A 176 8.23 8.34 11.39
C ASP A 176 9.64 8.62 10.79
N PRO A 177 9.87 9.82 10.25
CA PRO A 177 11.17 10.18 9.67
C PRO A 177 12.32 10.26 10.69
N SER A 178 12.02 10.22 11.99
CA SER A 178 13.00 10.34 13.08
C SER A 178 13.47 9.00 13.66
N GLY A 179 12.83 7.89 13.27
CA GLY A 179 13.04 6.56 13.82
C GLY A 179 14.12 5.70 13.15
N THR A 180 14.87 6.25 12.19
CA THR A 180 16.03 5.60 11.51
C THR A 180 17.32 5.72 12.28
#